data_AF-A0A3D5JHX3-F1
#
_entry.id   AF-A0A3D5JHX3-F1
#
_cell.length_a   1.000
_cell.length_b   1.000
_cell.length_c   1.000
_cell.angle_alpha   90.00
_cell.angle_beta   90.00
_cell.angle_gamma   90.00
#
_symmetry.space_group_name_H-M   'P 1'
#
loop_
_entity.id
_entity.type
_entity.pdbx_description
1 polymer ?
#
loop_
_entity_poly.entity_id
_entity_poly.type
_entity_poly.pdbx_seq_one_letter_code
_entity_poly.pdbx_strand_id
1 'polypeptide(L)' 'MILEMTPKPVKPDFESREFLSSHVEDILAFYEPVALDSDGGFFHFFLDDGTVYDRETRHLVSSTRFV' A
#
# COMPACT_ATOMS: atom_id res chain seq x y z
N MET A 1 3.31 40.28 -21.66
CA MET A 1 3.74 39.26 -20.69
C MET A 1 2.48 38.56 -20.20
N ILE A 2 2.14 37.43 -20.82
CA ILE A 2 0.94 36.66 -20.48
C ILE A 2 1.39 35.65 -19.42
N LEU A 3 0.83 35.74 -18.22
CA LEU A 3 1.10 34.79 -17.15
C LEU A 3 0.33 33.51 -17.48
N GLU A 4 1.03 32.41 -17.83
CA GLU A 4 0.37 31.11 -17.95
C GLU A 4 -0.19 30.70 -16.58
N MET A 5 -1.51 30.64 -16.47
CA MET A 5 -2.19 29.98 -15.36
C MET A 5 -2.17 28.49 -15.64
N THR A 6 -1.21 27.77 -15.08
CA THR A 6 -1.25 26.31 -15.08
C THR A 6 -2.48 25.85 -14.28
N PRO A 7 -3.35 24.99 -14.84
CA PRO A 7 -4.50 24.50 -14.10
C PRO A 7 -4.01 23.69 -12.91
N LYS A 8 -4.51 24.04 -11.72
CA LYS A 8 -4.25 23.29 -10.50
C LYS A 8 -4.77 21.86 -10.70
N PRO A 9 -3.98 20.81 -10.41
CA PRO A 9 -4.45 19.44 -10.58
C PRO A 9 -5.72 19.23 -9.76
N VAL A 10 -6.72 18.64 -10.40
CA VAL A 10 -7.98 18.26 -9.76
C VAL A 10 -7.64 17.20 -8.71
N LYS A 11 -8.01 17.47 -7.46
CA LYS A 11 -7.85 16.50 -6.37
C LYS A 11 -8.98 15.47 -6.45
N PRO A 12 -8.73 14.20 -6.10
CA PRO A 12 -9.80 13.23 -5.89
C PRO A 12 -10.80 13.74 -4.84
N ASP A 13 -12.03 13.26 -4.96
CA ASP A 13 -12.99 13.35 -3.85
C ASP A 13 -12.64 12.27 -2.82
N PHE A 14 -11.93 12.67 -1.77
CA PHE A 14 -11.42 11.78 -0.73
C PHE A 14 -12.51 11.15 0.15
N GLU A 15 -13.75 11.65 0.08
CA GLU A 15 -14.89 11.10 0.81
C GLU A 15 -15.74 10.16 -0.07
N SER A 16 -15.51 10.14 -1.38
CA SER A 16 -16.25 9.28 -2.31
C SER A 16 -15.96 7.81 -2.04
N ARG A 17 -17.00 6.98 -2.18
CA ARG A 17 -16.89 5.52 -2.07
C ARG A 17 -15.88 4.99 -3.09
N GLU A 18 -15.93 5.51 -4.30
CA GLU A 18 -15.11 5.08 -5.43
C GLU A 18 -13.62 5.30 -5.14
N PHE A 19 -13.25 6.48 -4.62
CA PHE A 19 -11.88 6.75 -4.19
C PHE A 19 -11.45 5.80 -3.07
N LEU A 20 -12.26 5.66 -2.02
CA LEU A 20 -11.90 4.84 -0.86
C LEU A 20 -11.73 3.36 -1.23
N SER A 21 -12.63 2.80 -2.07
CA SER A 21 -12.53 1.42 -2.53
C SER A 21 -11.30 1.20 -3.43
N SER A 22 -11.07 2.06 -4.41
CA SER A 22 -9.88 1.97 -5.28
C SER A 22 -8.59 2.08 -4.47
N HIS A 23 -8.54 2.97 -3.47
CA HIS A 23 -7.34 3.14 -2.66
C HIS A 23 -7.05 1.92 -1.76
N VAL A 24 -8.09 1.25 -1.24
CA VAL A 24 -7.93 -0.02 -0.52
C VAL A 24 -7.38 -1.09 -1.46
N GLU A 25 -7.89 -1.20 -2.69
CA GLU A 25 -7.40 -2.14 -3.70
C GLU A 25 -5.92 -1.87 -4.04
N ASP A 26 -5.52 -0.61 -4.20
CA ASP A 26 -4.12 -0.23 -4.44
C ASP A 26 -3.19 -0.68 -3.30
N ILE A 27 -3.63 -0.52 -2.04
CA ILE A 27 -2.86 -0.97 -0.86
C ILE A 27 -2.76 -2.51 -0.84
N LEU A 28 -3.85 -3.22 -1.15
CA LEU A 28 -3.85 -4.68 -1.19
C LEU A 28 -2.92 -5.20 -2.29
N ALA A 29 -2.93 -4.58 -3.47
CA ALA A 29 -2.08 -4.95 -4.59
C ALA A 29 -0.58 -4.83 -4.28
N PHE A 30 -0.19 -3.97 -3.33
CA PHE A 30 1.19 -3.90 -2.84
C PHE A 30 1.59 -5.14 -2.01
N TYR A 31 0.71 -5.60 -1.11
CA TYR A 31 1.04 -6.71 -0.20
C TYR A 31 0.74 -8.09 -0.77
N GLU A 32 -0.39 -8.27 -1.45
CA GLU A 32 -0.91 -9.57 -1.90
C GLU A 32 0.13 -10.44 -2.64
N PRO A 33 0.96 -9.91 -3.56
CA PRO A 33 1.86 -10.75 -4.34
C PRO A 33 3.05 -11.32 -3.55
N VAL A 34 3.42 -10.68 -2.44
CA VAL A 34 4.70 -10.93 -1.75
C VAL A 34 4.58 -11.18 -0.26
N ALA A 35 3.46 -10.83 0.39
CA ALA A 35 3.35 -10.84 1.84
C ALA A 35 3.27 -12.25 2.43
N LEU A 36 2.72 -13.23 1.72
CA LEU A 36 2.56 -14.59 2.23
C LEU A 36 3.91 -15.32 2.26
N ASP A 37 4.26 -15.89 3.40
CA ASP A 37 5.42 -16.75 3.54
C ASP A 37 5.05 -18.22 3.29
N SER A 38 5.76 -18.89 2.39
CA SER A 38 5.53 -20.30 2.08
C SER A 38 5.77 -21.22 3.27
N ASP A 39 6.62 -20.80 4.21
CA ASP A 39 6.92 -21.55 5.43
C ASP A 39 5.90 -21.28 6.56
N GLY A 40 4.98 -20.33 6.34
CA GLY A 40 3.85 -20.03 7.20
C GLY A 40 3.80 -18.57 7.68
N GLY A 41 2.59 -18.02 7.70
CA GLY A 41 2.36 -16.63 8.12
C GLY A 41 2.72 -15.62 7.03
N PHE A 42 3.17 -14.44 7.44
CA PHE A 42 3.44 -13.32 6.53
C PHE A 42 4.84 -12.73 6.78
N PHE A 43 5.48 -12.19 5.73
CA PHE A 43 6.61 -11.29 5.87
C PHE A 43 6.15 -9.93 6.43
N HIS A 44 7.03 -9.26 7.17
CA HIS A 44 6.65 -8.03 7.91
C HIS A 44 7.47 -6.78 7.54
N PHE A 45 8.47 -6.91 6.67
CA PHE A 45 9.45 -5.86 6.38
C PHE A 45 9.62 -5.70 4.87
N PHE A 46 9.04 -4.64 4.33
CA PHE A 46 8.96 -4.36 2.90
C PHE A 46 9.63 -3.02 2.59
N LEU A 47 10.32 -2.93 1.46
CA LEU A 47 10.77 -1.67 0.86
C LEU A 47 9.62 -1.04 0.04
N ASP A 48 9.81 0.20 -0.41
CA ASP A 48 8.81 0.95 -1.20
C ASP A 48 8.41 0.26 -2.51
N ASP A 49 9.27 -0.63 -3.04
CA ASP A 49 9.00 -1.42 -4.26
C ASP A 49 8.37 -2.80 -3.98
N GLY A 50 8.08 -3.11 -2.71
CA GLY A 50 7.53 -4.39 -2.26
C GLY A 50 8.59 -5.45 -1.94
N THR A 51 9.88 -5.17 -2.12
CA THR A 51 10.96 -6.13 -1.77
C THR A 51 10.94 -6.44 -0.28
N VAL A 52 10.88 -7.73 0.07
CA VAL A 52 11.04 -8.20 1.46
C VAL A 52 12.52 -8.15 1.85
N TYR A 53 12.91 -7.22 2.73
CA TYR A 53 14.32 -7.03 3.10
C TYR A 53 14.75 -7.77 4.37
N ASP A 54 13.79 -8.17 5.22
CA ASP A 54 14.01 -9.06 6.37
C ASP A 54 12.99 -10.19 6.32
N ARG A 55 13.48 -11.39 6.03
CA ARG A 55 12.67 -12.60 5.84
C ARG A 55 12.50 -13.41 7.11
N GLU A 56 13.21 -13.12 8.21
CA GLU A 56 13.21 -13.96 9.41
C GLU A 56 12.46 -13.32 10.58
N THR A 57 12.63 -12.01 10.78
CA THR A 57 12.03 -11.34 11.95
C THR A 57 10.51 -11.32 11.84
N ARG A 58 9.83 -11.69 12.94
CA ARG A 58 8.37 -11.62 13.06
C ARG A 58 7.97 -10.85 14.32
N HIS A 59 6.83 -10.15 14.24
CA HIS A 59 6.28 -9.37 15.34
C HIS A 59 4.78 -9.68 15.48
N LEU A 60 4.33 -9.93 16.71
CA LEU A 60 2.94 -10.30 16.98
C LEU A 60 1.95 -9.28 16.41
N VAL A 61 2.24 -7.99 16.55
CA VAL A 61 1.39 -6.91 16.03
C VAL A 61 1.16 -7.03 14.52
N SER A 62 2.19 -7.29 13.73
CA SER A 62 2.05 -7.44 12.28
C SER A 62 1.25 -8.69 11.95
N SER A 63 1.54 -9.82 12.62
CA SER A 63 0.79 -11.07 12.42
C SER A 63 -0.70 -10.88 12.70
N THR A 64 -1.07 -10.14 13.74
CA THR A 64 -2.49 -9.87 14.07
C THR A 64 -3.15 -8.83 13.17
N ARG A 65 -2.39 -8.03 12.41
CA ARG A 65 -2.94 -7.00 11.50
C ARG A 65 -3.13 -7.50 10.07
N PHE A 66 -2.48 -8.59 9.69
CA PHE A 66 -2.68 -9.25 8.40
C PHE A 66 -3.88 -10.20 8.38
N VAL A 67 -4.45 -10.55 9.54
CA VAL A 67 -5.60 -11.46 9.71
C VAL A 67 -6.88 -10.68 9.97
#